data_AF-A0A1G1VIE0-F1
#
_entry.id   AF-A0A1G1VIE0-F1
#
_cell.length_a   1.000
_cell.length_b   1.000
_cell.length_c   1.000
_cell.angle_alpha   90.00
_cell.angle_beta   90.00
_cell.angle_gamma   90.00
#
_symmetry.space_group_name_H-M   'P 1'
#
loop_
_entity.id
_entity.type
_entity.pdbx_description
1 polymer ?
#
loop_
_entity_poly.entity_id
_entity_poly.type
_entity_poly.pdbx_seq_one_letter_code
_entity_poly.pdbx_strand_id
1 'polypeptide(L)'
;MTCRAGSDQFGCYSGACAGTYNCAAGACSAGKICQAGACIIAAWWQVKDADLISQGDIRSTIPSSAYKLIDDGEGGYPGIAAYSGTISVGSGTLSSKDWMANITPSPYTGRKYDYEYFTGSVPPEVFTDPKYAIDATINVSQLKNENKQRPDGYFWNYRNGDLSTNSNLIEMSEKVILIVNGNLTIGNNITVENGVGFFGAIVKGNLTLDPQISHPNNPSLEGIFLTDGVFATGAGSGRLYLRGSVIAWGGVNLQRDLGGNNSTTAAEYFEYAPDLLMTFPRELLRKGKVWREIAP
;
A
#
# COMPACT_ATOMS: atom_id res chain seq x y z
N MET A 1 -14.27 -45.18 -2.77
CA MET A 1 -14.84 -45.16 -1.40
C MET A 1 -16.35 -45.04 -1.55
N THR A 2 -17.09 -46.04 -1.09
CA THR A 2 -18.54 -46.19 -1.30
C THR A 2 -19.31 -45.54 -0.15
N CYS A 3 -20.25 -44.65 -0.45
CA CYS A 3 -21.16 -44.07 0.53
C CYS A 3 -22.36 -45.01 0.74
N ARG A 4 -22.65 -45.37 2.00
CA ARG A 4 -23.88 -46.04 2.41
C ARG A 4 -24.80 -45.01 3.07
N ALA A 5 -26.07 -44.97 2.67
CA ALA A 5 -27.09 -44.12 3.26
C ALA A 5 -27.71 -44.78 4.50
N GLY A 6 -27.82 -44.03 5.59
CA GLY A 6 -28.53 -44.43 6.80
C GLY A 6 -28.50 -43.33 7.87
N SER A 7 -29.67 -42.73 8.11
CA SER A 7 -30.10 -41.91 9.25
C SER A 7 -29.28 -40.67 9.63
N ASP A 8 -29.78 -39.50 9.20
CA ASP A 8 -29.97 -38.27 9.97
C ASP A 8 -28.82 -37.66 10.79
N GLN A 9 -27.58 -37.81 10.34
CA GLN A 9 -26.52 -36.83 10.62
C GLN A 9 -25.71 -36.54 9.36
N PHE A 10 -25.92 -35.36 8.76
CA PHE A 10 -25.02 -34.81 7.75
C PHE A 10 -23.72 -34.33 8.44
N GLY A 11 -22.89 -35.28 8.83
CA GLY A 11 -21.51 -35.03 9.23
C GLY A 11 -20.60 -35.13 8.01
N CYS A 12 -20.02 -34.01 7.59
CA CYS A 12 -18.83 -34.04 6.74
C CYS A 12 -17.67 -34.61 7.57
N TYR A 13 -17.40 -35.90 7.44
CA TYR A 13 -16.21 -36.51 8.03
C TYR A 13 -14.97 -36.08 7.23
N SER A 14 -14.23 -35.15 7.85
CA SER A 14 -12.79 -34.89 7.77
C SER A 14 -12.02 -35.42 6.54
N GLY A 15 -11.89 -34.58 5.52
CA GLY A 15 -10.63 -34.38 4.83
C GLY A 15 -10.11 -33.01 5.26
N ALA A 16 -9.02 -32.97 6.03
CA ALA A 16 -8.50 -31.76 6.65
C ALA A 16 -8.22 -30.66 5.62
N CYS A 17 -9.01 -29.58 5.68
CA CYS A 17 -8.52 -28.29 5.23
C CYS A 17 -7.75 -27.71 6.42
N ALA A 18 -6.42 -27.60 6.31
CA ALA A 18 -5.59 -26.98 7.33
C ALA A 18 -5.76 -25.45 7.27
N GLY A 19 -6.69 -24.91 8.06
CA GLY A 19 -6.98 -23.47 8.10
C GLY A 19 -8.45 -23.17 8.44
N THR A 20 -8.72 -21.95 8.89
CA THR A 20 -10.06 -21.48 9.25
C THR A 20 -10.88 -21.19 7.98
N TYR A 21 -11.47 -22.21 7.38
CA TYR A 21 -12.24 -22.08 6.13
C TYR A 21 -13.75 -22.12 6.37
N ASN A 22 -14.47 -21.08 5.93
CA ASN A 22 -15.93 -21.10 5.89
C ASN A 22 -16.40 -21.72 4.58
N CYS A 23 -16.84 -22.98 4.62
CA CYS A 23 -17.59 -23.57 3.51
C CYS A 23 -19.04 -23.06 3.55
N ALA A 24 -19.59 -22.62 2.42
CA ALA A 24 -20.99 -22.21 2.34
C ALA A 24 -21.94 -23.41 2.55
N ALA A 25 -22.86 -23.29 3.51
CA ALA A 25 -23.90 -24.30 3.74
C ALA A 25 -24.93 -24.28 2.61
N GLY A 26 -25.11 -25.41 1.92
CA GLY A 26 -26.17 -25.59 0.90
C GLY A 26 -25.77 -26.32 -0.40
N ALA A 27 -24.51 -26.70 -0.59
CA ALA A 27 -24.02 -27.19 -1.89
C ALA A 27 -24.17 -28.69 -2.17
N CYS A 28 -24.74 -29.50 -1.27
CA CYS A 28 -24.83 -30.95 -1.49
C CYS A 28 -26.30 -31.43 -1.42
N SER A 29 -26.81 -31.91 -2.56
CA SER A 29 -28.05 -32.68 -2.68
C SER A 29 -27.72 -34.11 -3.12
N ALA A 30 -28.51 -35.08 -2.64
CA ALA A 30 -28.24 -36.51 -2.80
C ALA A 30 -28.10 -36.90 -4.28
N GLY A 31 -27.02 -37.61 -4.63
CA GLY A 31 -26.83 -38.19 -5.96
C GLY A 31 -26.04 -37.34 -6.96
N LYS A 32 -25.49 -36.18 -6.56
CA LYS A 32 -24.55 -35.40 -7.37
C LYS A 32 -23.16 -35.44 -6.73
N ILE A 33 -22.12 -35.56 -7.57
CA ILE A 33 -20.74 -35.32 -7.16
C ILE A 33 -20.71 -33.87 -6.66
N CYS A 34 -20.45 -33.64 -5.37
CA CYS A 34 -20.21 -32.28 -4.89
C CYS A 34 -18.95 -31.80 -5.62
N GLN A 35 -19.09 -30.89 -6.60
CA GLN A 35 -17.95 -30.07 -6.99
C GLN A 35 -17.53 -29.39 -5.70
N ALA A 36 -16.30 -29.65 -5.26
CA ALA A 36 -15.70 -28.87 -4.19
C ALA A 36 -15.82 -27.40 -4.62
N GLY A 37 -16.80 -26.71 -4.05
CA GLY A 37 -16.83 -25.26 -4.10
C GLY A 37 -15.47 -24.82 -3.58
N ALA A 38 -14.73 -24.11 -4.42
CA ALA A 38 -13.36 -23.72 -4.13
C ALA A 38 -13.28 -23.24 -2.68
N CYS A 39 -12.38 -23.85 -1.92
CA CYS A 39 -12.09 -23.38 -0.57
C CYS A 39 -11.80 -21.88 -0.68
N ILE A 40 -12.68 -21.03 -0.13
CA ILE A 40 -12.50 -19.58 -0.23
C ILE A 40 -11.34 -19.26 0.70
N ILE A 41 -10.19 -18.97 0.09
CA ILE A 41 -9.02 -18.53 0.82
C ILE A 41 -9.12 -17.02 0.88
N ALA A 42 -9.28 -16.50 2.10
CA ALA A 42 -9.37 -15.07 2.32
C ALA A 42 -8.14 -14.37 1.74
N ALA A 43 -8.36 -13.24 1.10
CA ALA A 43 -7.27 -12.38 0.68
C ALA A 43 -6.44 -11.95 1.88
N TRP A 44 -5.14 -11.82 1.67
CA TRP A 44 -4.20 -11.38 2.68
C TRP A 44 -3.14 -10.51 2.03
N TRP A 45 -2.52 -9.67 2.85
CA TRP A 45 -1.47 -8.75 2.43
C TRP A 45 -0.22 -8.99 3.26
N GLN A 46 0.90 -8.56 2.71
CA GLN A 46 2.22 -8.79 3.28
C GLN A 46 3.13 -7.59 3.00
N VAL A 47 4.09 -7.36 3.89
CA VAL A 47 5.16 -6.40 3.69
C VAL A 47 6.52 -7.04 3.81
N LYS A 48 7.55 -6.42 3.25
CA LYS A 48 8.95 -6.87 3.34
C LYS A 48 9.84 -5.71 3.76
N ASP A 49 10.67 -5.98 4.78
CA ASP A 49 11.68 -5.03 5.29
C ASP A 49 11.10 -3.67 5.74
N ALA A 50 9.81 -3.65 6.08
CA ALA A 50 9.06 -2.43 6.36
C ALA A 50 8.46 -2.48 7.77
N ASP A 51 8.39 -1.30 8.41
CA ASP A 51 7.60 -1.12 9.62
C ASP A 51 6.11 -0.95 9.28
N LEU A 52 5.26 -1.49 10.15
CA LEU A 52 3.81 -1.33 10.08
C LEU A 52 3.36 -0.48 11.24
N ILE A 53 2.67 0.62 10.97
CA ILE A 53 2.18 1.52 12.01
C ILE A 53 0.69 1.77 11.80
N SER A 54 -0.12 1.45 12.81
CA SER A 54 -1.56 1.71 12.82
C SER A 54 -1.98 2.30 14.17
N GLN A 55 -2.77 3.38 14.16
CA GLN A 55 -3.44 3.88 15.38
C GLN A 55 -4.72 3.09 15.71
N GLY A 56 -4.93 1.95 15.07
CA GLY A 56 -6.03 1.03 15.33
C GLY A 56 -5.56 -0.40 15.19
N ASP A 57 -6.42 -1.23 14.61
CA ASP A 57 -6.13 -2.64 14.36
C ASP A 57 -5.17 -2.82 13.17
N ILE A 58 -4.44 -3.92 13.18
CA ILE A 58 -3.72 -4.48 12.01
C ILE A 58 -4.28 -5.89 11.80
N ARG A 59 -4.88 -6.13 10.64
CA ARG A 59 -5.50 -7.44 10.31
C ARG A 59 -5.07 -7.93 8.94
N SER A 60 -4.56 -9.15 8.87
CA SER A 60 -4.26 -9.87 7.64
C SER A 60 -4.56 -11.35 7.85
N THR A 61 -5.44 -11.96 7.05
CA THR A 61 -5.86 -13.35 7.23
C THR A 61 -4.94 -14.31 6.50
N ILE A 62 -3.69 -14.43 6.98
CA ILE A 62 -2.67 -15.27 6.34
C ILE A 62 -3.10 -16.74 6.39
N PRO A 63 -3.00 -17.49 5.27
CA PRO A 63 -3.62 -18.82 5.14
C PRO A 63 -2.81 -19.96 5.77
N SER A 64 -1.52 -19.75 6.08
CA SER A 64 -0.62 -20.81 6.54
C SER A 64 0.45 -20.25 7.46
N SER A 65 0.86 -21.03 8.46
CA SER A 65 1.93 -20.69 9.40
C SER A 65 3.32 -20.63 8.77
N ALA A 66 3.46 -21.09 7.52
CA ALA A 66 4.69 -20.94 6.76
C ALA A 66 4.93 -19.50 6.27
N TYR A 67 3.89 -18.66 6.27
CA TYR A 67 3.97 -17.26 5.81
C TYR A 67 3.94 -16.29 6.98
N LYS A 68 4.54 -15.12 6.75
CA LYS A 68 4.67 -14.02 7.72
C LYS A 68 3.96 -12.78 7.20
N LEU A 69 3.44 -11.93 8.10
CA LEU A 69 2.93 -10.61 7.72
C LEU A 69 4.08 -9.69 7.25
N ILE A 70 5.21 -9.73 7.97
CA ILE A 70 6.42 -8.97 7.68
C ILE A 70 7.54 -9.96 7.33
N ASP A 71 7.92 -9.98 6.06
CA ASP A 71 9.09 -10.72 5.58
C ASP A 71 10.39 -9.97 5.90
N ASP A 72 11.44 -10.77 6.09
CA ASP A 72 12.78 -10.27 6.35
C ASP A 72 13.35 -9.60 5.09
N GLY A 73 14.01 -8.46 5.28
CA GLY A 73 14.76 -7.79 4.21
C GLY A 73 16.04 -8.52 3.84
N GLU A 74 16.79 -7.94 2.91
CA GLU A 74 18.11 -8.46 2.51
C GLU A 74 19.10 -8.51 3.68
N GLY A 75 18.92 -7.64 4.68
CA GLY A 75 19.69 -7.65 5.92
C GLY A 75 19.36 -8.81 6.87
N GLY A 76 18.33 -9.62 6.57
CA GLY A 76 17.90 -10.75 7.39
C GLY A 76 17.08 -10.38 8.62
N TYR A 77 16.54 -9.16 8.65
CA TYR A 77 15.70 -8.65 9.74
C TYR A 77 14.35 -8.19 9.20
N PRO A 78 13.25 -8.39 9.94
CA PRO A 78 11.96 -7.80 9.63
C PRO A 78 11.84 -6.42 10.26
N GLY A 79 10.86 -5.64 9.80
CA GLY A 79 10.42 -4.43 10.50
C GLY A 79 9.59 -4.71 11.74
N ILE A 80 9.10 -3.64 12.36
CA ILE A 80 8.32 -3.63 13.60
C ILE A 80 6.85 -3.34 13.31
N ALA A 81 5.94 -4.07 13.95
CA ALA A 81 4.52 -3.73 13.96
C ALA A 81 4.15 -2.89 15.19
N ALA A 82 3.88 -1.60 15.00
CA ALA A 82 3.35 -0.69 16.01
C ALA A 82 1.83 -0.51 15.86
N TYR A 83 1.07 -0.73 16.93
CA TYR A 83 -0.39 -0.74 16.89
C TYR A 83 -1.03 -0.17 18.17
N SER A 84 -2.22 0.44 18.05
CA SER A 84 -3.04 0.85 19.21
C SER A 84 -4.25 -0.07 19.47
N GLY A 85 -4.66 -0.87 18.49
CA GLY A 85 -5.79 -1.79 18.61
C GLY A 85 -5.34 -3.22 18.88
N THR A 86 -5.68 -4.11 17.95
CA THR A 86 -5.33 -5.53 17.96
C THR A 86 -4.53 -5.90 16.71
N ILE A 87 -3.62 -6.86 16.84
CA ILE A 87 -2.96 -7.51 15.71
C ILE A 87 -3.61 -8.89 15.49
N SER A 88 -4.01 -9.18 14.25
CA SER A 88 -4.50 -10.50 13.84
C SER A 88 -3.88 -10.90 12.51
N VAL A 89 -3.16 -12.03 12.50
CA VAL A 89 -2.41 -12.53 11.32
C VAL A 89 -2.95 -13.86 10.77
N GLY A 90 -4.19 -14.22 11.11
CA GLY A 90 -4.79 -15.48 10.67
C GLY A 90 -4.01 -16.69 11.17
N SER A 91 -3.67 -17.61 10.26
CA SER A 91 -2.85 -18.81 10.54
C SER A 91 -1.35 -18.56 10.40
N GLY A 92 -0.93 -17.38 9.95
CA GLY A 92 0.48 -16.99 9.78
C GLY A 92 1.15 -16.54 11.08
N THR A 93 2.39 -16.07 10.96
CA THR A 93 3.09 -15.36 12.05
C THR A 93 3.28 -13.89 11.71
N LEU A 94 3.67 -13.08 12.71
CA LEU A 94 3.90 -11.66 12.48
C LEU A 94 5.18 -11.45 11.68
N SER A 95 6.30 -11.99 12.15
CA SER A 95 7.60 -11.90 11.47
C SER A 95 8.56 -13.00 11.93
N SER A 96 9.82 -13.00 11.49
CA SER A 96 10.83 -13.94 12.02
C SER A 96 11.25 -13.67 13.47
N LYS A 97 10.98 -12.46 13.96
CA LYS A 97 11.36 -11.99 15.31
C LYS A 97 10.16 -11.65 16.19
N ASP A 98 8.96 -11.64 15.63
CA ASP A 98 7.71 -11.20 16.26
C ASP A 98 7.85 -9.83 16.95
N TRP A 99 8.60 -8.92 16.33
CA TRP A 99 8.78 -7.57 16.84
C TRP A 99 7.49 -6.75 16.71
N MET A 100 6.91 -6.43 17.86
CA MET A 100 5.71 -5.60 17.95
C MET A 100 5.77 -4.63 19.12
N ALA A 101 5.11 -3.50 18.97
CA ALA A 101 4.98 -2.47 19.98
C ALA A 101 3.53 -2.03 20.10
N ASN A 102 2.96 -2.11 21.30
CA ASN A 102 1.66 -1.50 21.57
C ASN A 102 1.89 -0.02 21.92
N ILE A 103 1.29 0.88 21.14
CA ILE A 103 1.44 2.34 21.28
C ILE A 103 0.23 3.00 21.99
N THR A 104 -0.66 2.21 22.59
CA THR A 104 -1.78 2.67 23.45
C THR A 104 -1.27 3.19 24.81
N PRO A 105 -1.86 4.25 25.41
CA PRO A 105 -3.03 5.03 25.00
C PRO A 105 -2.67 6.27 24.17
N SER A 106 -1.43 6.41 23.74
CA SER A 106 -1.00 7.60 23.01
C SER A 106 -1.36 7.42 21.54
N PRO A 107 -2.45 8.02 21.01
CA PRO A 107 -2.45 8.34 19.59
C PRO A 107 -1.18 9.13 19.31
N TYR A 108 -0.73 9.15 18.07
CA TYR A 108 0.45 9.92 17.69
C TYR A 108 0.26 11.39 18.15
N THR A 109 0.90 11.77 19.27
CA THR A 109 0.84 13.13 19.85
C THR A 109 1.89 14.05 19.26
N GLY A 110 2.72 13.51 18.35
CA GLY A 110 3.68 14.24 17.56
C GLY A 110 3.02 15.14 16.51
N ARG A 111 3.87 15.87 15.79
CA ARG A 111 3.42 16.73 14.69
C ARG A 111 2.92 15.86 13.54
N LYS A 112 1.63 15.96 13.21
CA LYS A 112 1.05 15.28 12.05
C LYS A 112 1.75 15.75 10.77
N TYR A 113 2.29 14.81 10.02
CA TYR A 113 2.92 15.04 8.71
C TYR A 113 1.88 14.78 7.63
N ASP A 114 0.95 15.70 7.46
CA ASP A 114 -0.17 15.62 6.52
C ASP A 114 0.03 16.54 5.30
N TYR A 115 -0.97 16.62 4.43
CA TYR A 115 -0.95 17.47 3.25
C TYR A 115 -0.58 18.92 3.59
N GLU A 116 -1.16 19.50 4.65
CA GLU A 116 -0.91 20.88 5.06
C GLU A 116 0.55 21.07 5.53
N TYR A 117 1.10 20.12 6.28
CA TYR A 117 2.52 20.16 6.66
C TYR A 117 3.45 20.18 5.43
N PHE A 118 3.25 19.27 4.48
CA PHE A 118 4.12 19.16 3.33
C PHE A 118 3.95 20.33 2.37
N THR A 119 2.72 20.76 2.08
CA THR A 119 2.47 21.94 1.23
C THR A 119 3.00 23.23 1.83
N GLY A 120 3.05 23.36 3.16
CA GLY A 120 3.73 24.47 3.83
C GLY A 120 5.26 24.48 3.65
N SER A 121 5.85 23.35 3.24
CA SER A 121 7.29 23.22 2.98
C SER A 121 7.63 23.30 1.48
N VAL A 122 6.64 23.09 0.62
CA VAL A 122 6.76 23.24 -0.84
C VAL A 122 7.02 24.70 -1.18
N PRO A 123 7.93 25.01 -2.12
CA PRO A 123 8.20 26.39 -2.45
C PRO A 123 6.96 27.05 -3.12
N PRO A 124 6.58 28.29 -2.72
CA PRO A 124 5.28 28.87 -3.07
C PRO A 124 4.98 28.96 -4.57
N GLU A 125 6.02 29.12 -5.40
CA GLU A 125 5.89 29.20 -6.85
C GLU A 125 5.31 27.94 -7.49
N VAL A 126 5.38 26.77 -6.84
CA VAL A 126 4.69 25.55 -7.29
C VAL A 126 3.17 25.75 -7.34
N PHE A 127 2.63 26.62 -6.48
CA PHE A 127 1.19 26.89 -6.39
C PHE A 127 0.76 28.13 -7.17
N THR A 128 1.68 29.07 -7.41
CA THR A 128 1.35 30.37 -8.03
C THR A 128 1.74 30.47 -9.50
N ASP A 129 2.77 29.75 -9.96
CA ASP A 129 3.17 29.72 -11.36
C ASP A 129 2.31 28.70 -12.14
N PRO A 130 1.53 29.14 -13.14
CA PRO A 130 0.63 28.27 -13.90
C PRO A 130 1.32 27.09 -14.58
N LYS A 131 2.63 27.14 -14.82
CA LYS A 131 3.34 26.04 -15.51
C LYS A 131 3.31 24.73 -14.72
N TYR A 132 3.24 24.78 -13.39
CA TYR A 132 3.17 23.59 -12.54
C TYR A 132 1.75 23.04 -12.39
N ALA A 133 0.73 23.84 -12.76
CA ALA A 133 -0.65 23.40 -12.72
C ALA A 133 -0.89 22.27 -13.73
N ILE A 134 -1.73 21.30 -13.35
CA ILE A 134 -2.11 20.18 -14.20
C ILE A 134 -3.64 20.04 -14.31
N ASP A 135 -4.08 19.45 -15.42
CA ASP A 135 -5.49 19.20 -15.72
C ASP A 135 -6.09 18.07 -14.87
N ALA A 136 -7.42 17.90 -14.92
CA ALA A 136 -8.15 16.90 -14.14
C ALA A 136 -7.79 15.45 -14.51
N THR A 137 -7.36 15.27 -15.76
CA THR A 137 -6.89 13.99 -16.28
C THR A 137 -5.60 14.26 -17.03
N ILE A 138 -4.55 13.52 -16.69
CA ILE A 138 -3.24 13.70 -17.29
C ILE A 138 -2.62 12.38 -17.71
N ASN A 139 -1.87 12.43 -18.81
CA ASN A 139 -0.94 11.37 -19.14
C ASN A 139 0.25 11.52 -18.19
N VAL A 140 0.67 10.45 -17.53
CA VAL A 140 1.74 10.49 -16.52
C VAL A 140 3.06 10.96 -17.14
N SER A 141 3.28 10.79 -18.45
CA SER A 141 4.45 11.36 -19.15
C SER A 141 4.52 12.89 -19.07
N GLN A 142 3.38 13.58 -18.95
CA GLN A 142 3.31 15.04 -18.81
C GLN A 142 3.78 15.53 -17.44
N LEU A 143 3.98 14.62 -16.47
CA LEU A 143 4.58 14.95 -15.18
C LEU A 143 6.07 15.28 -15.30
N LYS A 144 6.75 14.81 -16.36
CA LYS A 144 8.17 15.03 -16.65
C LYS A 144 8.43 16.15 -17.65
N ASN A 145 7.47 17.05 -17.84
CA ASN A 145 7.64 18.16 -18.78
C ASN A 145 8.79 19.06 -18.31
N GLU A 146 9.84 19.23 -19.13
CA GLU A 146 11.03 20.03 -18.79
C GLU A 146 10.69 21.46 -18.35
N ASN A 147 9.59 22.04 -18.84
CA ASN A 147 9.12 23.36 -18.40
C ASN A 147 8.71 23.40 -16.91
N LYS A 148 8.43 22.23 -16.33
CA LYS A 148 8.08 22.04 -14.91
C LYS A 148 9.27 21.62 -14.06
N GLN A 149 10.44 21.40 -14.66
CA GLN A 149 11.63 21.11 -13.90
C GLN A 149 12.08 22.37 -13.16
N ARG A 150 12.36 22.22 -11.88
CA ARG A 150 12.94 23.28 -11.07
C ARG A 150 14.46 23.15 -10.96
N PRO A 151 15.16 24.23 -10.58
CA PRO A 151 16.61 24.18 -10.34
C PRO A 151 17.04 23.17 -9.26
N ASP A 152 16.12 22.69 -8.44
CA ASP A 152 16.33 21.61 -7.45
C ASP A 152 16.41 20.21 -8.10
N GLY A 153 16.15 20.10 -9.41
CA GLY A 153 16.19 18.86 -10.17
C GLY A 153 14.88 18.06 -10.16
N TYR A 154 13.84 18.54 -9.49
CA TYR A 154 12.54 17.87 -9.40
C TYR A 154 11.53 18.47 -10.38
N PHE A 155 10.63 17.62 -10.86
CA PHE A 155 9.47 17.99 -11.64
C PHE A 155 8.26 18.12 -10.74
N TRP A 156 7.85 19.35 -10.47
CA TRP A 156 6.75 19.65 -9.57
C TRP A 156 5.44 19.77 -10.36
N ASN A 157 4.40 19.11 -9.86
CA ASN A 157 3.07 19.10 -10.48
C ASN A 157 2.01 19.35 -9.41
N TYR A 158 1.11 20.30 -9.67
CA TYR A 158 0.08 20.70 -8.73
C TYR A 158 -1.32 20.65 -9.35
N ARG A 159 -2.25 19.99 -8.66
CA ARG A 159 -3.67 20.02 -8.97
C ARG A 159 -4.45 20.66 -7.83
N ASN A 160 -5.27 21.66 -8.15
CA ASN A 160 -6.35 22.10 -7.28
C ASN A 160 -7.67 21.42 -7.69
N GLY A 161 -8.16 20.50 -6.86
CA GLY A 161 -9.26 19.59 -7.19
C GLY A 161 -8.79 18.18 -7.52
N ASP A 162 -9.71 17.35 -8.01
CA ASP A 162 -9.46 15.94 -8.26
C ASP A 162 -8.57 15.71 -9.49
N LEU A 163 -7.82 14.61 -9.46
CA LEU A 163 -6.88 14.17 -10.49
C LEU A 163 -7.04 12.68 -10.80
N SER A 164 -6.99 12.35 -12.09
CA SER A 164 -6.89 10.98 -12.60
C SER A 164 -5.69 10.85 -13.54
N THR A 165 -4.94 9.77 -13.45
CA THR A 165 -3.82 9.49 -14.38
C THR A 165 -4.19 8.49 -15.46
N ASN A 166 -3.79 8.75 -16.70
CA ASN A 166 -4.10 7.91 -17.87
C ASN A 166 -2.87 7.60 -18.75
N SER A 167 -1.94 6.81 -18.21
CA SER A 167 -0.90 6.08 -18.97
C SER A 167 0.09 5.45 -18.01
N ASN A 168 0.77 4.40 -18.45
CA ASN A 168 1.89 3.85 -17.70
C ASN A 168 3.09 4.81 -17.74
N LEU A 169 3.82 4.85 -16.62
CA LEU A 169 5.13 5.47 -16.51
C LEU A 169 6.11 4.42 -16.01
N ILE A 170 6.92 3.86 -16.90
CA ILE A 170 7.78 2.72 -16.58
C ILE A 170 9.22 3.18 -16.56
N GLU A 171 9.98 2.73 -15.56
CA GLU A 171 11.42 2.92 -15.42
C GLU A 171 11.85 4.39 -15.56
N MET A 172 11.18 5.26 -14.79
CA MET A 172 11.50 6.69 -14.75
C MET A 172 12.84 6.97 -14.04
N SER A 173 13.74 7.71 -14.69
CA SER A 173 14.96 8.26 -14.07
C SER A 173 14.75 9.64 -13.45
N GLU A 174 13.67 10.33 -13.83
CA GLU A 174 13.30 11.65 -13.31
C GLU A 174 12.74 11.59 -11.87
N LYS A 175 12.79 12.73 -11.19
CA LYS A 175 12.26 12.90 -9.84
C LYS A 175 11.00 13.75 -9.88
N VAL A 176 9.85 13.11 -9.75
CA VAL A 176 8.52 13.74 -9.89
C VAL A 176 7.85 13.86 -8.53
N ILE A 177 7.37 15.07 -8.23
CA ILE A 177 6.50 15.35 -7.09
C ILE A 177 5.13 15.76 -7.60
N LEU A 178 4.10 15.05 -7.13
CA LEU A 178 2.70 15.30 -7.45
C LEU A 178 1.94 15.74 -6.20
N ILE A 179 1.39 16.94 -6.24
CA ILE A 179 0.61 17.53 -5.14
C ILE A 179 -0.84 17.69 -5.61
N VAL A 180 -1.78 17.13 -4.86
CA VAL A 180 -3.21 17.14 -5.22
C VAL A 180 -4.06 17.65 -4.05
N ASN A 181 -4.63 18.84 -4.22
CA ASN A 181 -5.63 19.41 -3.31
C ASN A 181 -7.03 18.88 -3.66
N GLY A 182 -7.20 17.57 -3.54
CA GLY A 182 -8.39 16.82 -3.96
C GLY A 182 -8.12 15.32 -3.87
N ASN A 183 -8.93 14.52 -4.56
CA ASN A 183 -8.72 13.08 -4.67
C ASN A 183 -7.76 12.75 -5.82
N LEU A 184 -6.94 11.71 -5.63
CA LEU A 184 -6.06 11.16 -6.66
C LEU A 184 -6.52 9.76 -7.05
N THR A 185 -6.74 9.52 -8.34
CA THR A 185 -6.88 8.18 -8.91
C THR A 185 -5.67 7.85 -9.77
N ILE A 186 -4.91 6.82 -9.39
CA ILE A 186 -3.81 6.30 -10.20
C ILE A 186 -4.35 5.16 -11.05
N GLY A 187 -4.40 5.36 -12.36
CA GLY A 187 -5.01 4.41 -13.30
C GLY A 187 -4.06 3.34 -13.87
N ASN A 188 -2.75 3.49 -13.62
CA ASN A 188 -1.72 2.86 -14.43
C ASN A 188 -0.46 2.56 -13.61
N ASN A 189 0.40 1.70 -14.14
CA ASN A 189 1.66 1.34 -13.49
C ASN A 189 2.61 2.54 -13.47
N ILE A 190 3.27 2.75 -12.33
CA ILE A 190 4.33 3.75 -12.16
C ILE A 190 5.54 3.03 -11.57
N THR A 191 6.63 2.93 -12.32
CA THR A 191 7.90 2.37 -11.82
C THR A 191 9.04 3.36 -12.06
N VAL A 192 10.07 3.30 -11.22
CA VAL A 192 11.21 4.21 -11.26
C VAL A 192 12.51 3.43 -11.41
N GLU A 193 13.53 4.08 -11.93
CA GLU A 193 14.88 3.51 -11.96
C GLU A 193 15.47 3.56 -10.55
N ASN A 194 15.81 2.37 -10.01
CA ASN A 194 16.32 2.21 -8.65
C ASN A 194 17.53 3.11 -8.37
N GLY A 195 17.48 3.85 -7.26
CA GLY A 195 18.54 4.77 -6.85
C GLY A 195 18.70 6.04 -7.69
N VAL A 196 17.92 6.22 -8.76
CA VAL A 196 18.01 7.38 -9.66
C VAL A 196 16.70 8.19 -9.65
N GLY A 197 15.60 7.51 -9.99
CA GLY A 197 14.28 8.10 -10.09
C GLY A 197 13.61 8.32 -8.74
N PHE A 198 12.54 9.12 -8.76
CA PHE A 198 11.69 9.32 -7.59
C PHE A 198 10.26 9.64 -8.02
N PHE A 199 9.28 9.04 -7.35
CA PHE A 199 7.88 9.45 -7.46
C PHE A 199 7.31 9.68 -6.06
N GLY A 200 6.80 10.89 -5.82
CA GLY A 200 6.11 11.23 -4.59
C GLY A 200 4.73 11.79 -4.88
N ALA A 201 3.69 11.26 -4.22
CA ALA A 201 2.34 11.79 -4.29
C ALA A 201 1.89 12.29 -2.91
N ILE A 202 1.45 13.55 -2.84
CA ILE A 202 0.96 14.20 -1.62
C ILE A 202 -0.48 14.66 -1.88
N VAL A 203 -1.44 14.02 -1.22
CA VAL A 203 -2.87 14.10 -1.56
C VAL A 203 -3.69 14.53 -0.35
N LYS A 204 -4.52 15.57 -0.49
CA LYS A 204 -5.42 16.02 0.60
C LYS A 204 -6.65 15.12 0.74
N GLY A 205 -7.21 14.66 -0.37
CA GLY A 205 -8.34 13.76 -0.39
C GLY A 205 -7.91 12.30 -0.32
N ASN A 206 -8.73 11.41 -0.86
CA ASN A 206 -8.43 9.98 -0.96
C ASN A 206 -7.45 9.70 -2.11
N LEU A 207 -6.69 8.61 -1.97
CA LEU A 207 -5.86 8.06 -3.03
C LEU A 207 -6.38 6.67 -3.40
N THR A 208 -6.89 6.53 -4.62
CA THR A 208 -7.43 5.26 -5.13
C THR A 208 -6.57 4.73 -6.27
N LEU A 209 -6.25 3.44 -6.22
CA LEU A 209 -5.61 2.73 -7.31
C LEU A 209 -6.64 2.03 -8.18
N ASP A 210 -6.40 2.01 -9.48
CA ASP A 210 -7.19 1.20 -10.40
C ASP A 210 -6.88 -0.30 -10.18
N PRO A 211 -7.91 -1.17 -10.08
CA PRO A 211 -7.78 -2.63 -10.00
C PRO A 211 -6.89 -3.29 -11.06
N GLN A 212 -6.64 -2.63 -12.19
CA GLN A 212 -5.77 -3.16 -13.26
C GLN A 212 -4.28 -2.98 -12.96
N ILE A 213 -3.89 -2.08 -12.05
CA ILE A 213 -2.51 -1.96 -11.58
C ILE A 213 -2.14 -3.25 -10.88
N SER A 214 -1.36 -4.09 -11.54
CA SER A 214 -0.97 -5.39 -11.04
C SER A 214 0.24 -5.92 -11.78
N HIS A 215 1.05 -6.69 -11.09
CA HIS A 215 2.12 -7.47 -11.70
C HIS A 215 2.47 -8.66 -10.78
N PRO A 216 2.64 -9.88 -11.32
CA PRO A 216 2.81 -11.08 -10.50
C PRO A 216 4.07 -11.06 -9.63
N ASN A 217 5.21 -10.59 -10.18
CA ASN A 217 6.53 -10.76 -9.54
C ASN A 217 7.41 -9.50 -9.46
N ASN A 218 6.98 -8.37 -10.03
CA ASN A 218 7.74 -7.12 -10.11
C ASN A 218 6.87 -5.99 -9.56
N PRO A 219 7.46 -4.89 -9.08
CA PRO A 219 6.70 -3.71 -8.69
C PRO A 219 5.83 -3.22 -9.85
N SER A 220 4.54 -3.03 -9.57
CA SER A 220 3.60 -2.35 -10.46
C SER A 220 3.46 -0.87 -10.11
N LEU A 221 3.85 -0.51 -8.88
CA LEU A 221 3.76 0.84 -8.34
C LEU A 221 4.98 1.12 -7.47
N GLU A 222 5.69 2.20 -7.74
CA GLU A 222 6.87 2.63 -6.99
C GLU A 222 6.77 4.08 -6.57
N GLY A 223 7.14 4.36 -5.32
CA GLY A 223 7.16 5.73 -4.81
C GLY A 223 6.74 5.87 -3.35
N ILE A 224 6.62 7.12 -2.93
CA ILE A 224 6.10 7.49 -1.61
C ILE A 224 4.73 8.14 -1.80
N PHE A 225 3.72 7.55 -1.19
CA PHE A 225 2.33 7.95 -1.33
C PHE A 225 1.81 8.43 0.02
N LEU A 226 1.40 9.68 0.09
CA LEU A 226 0.80 10.30 1.25
C LEU A 226 -0.62 10.78 0.93
N THR A 227 -1.56 10.41 1.77
CA THR A 227 -2.95 10.84 1.70
C THR A 227 -3.48 11.17 3.09
N ASP A 228 -4.19 12.30 3.21
CA ASP A 228 -4.90 12.62 4.44
C ASP A 228 -6.18 11.80 4.59
N GLY A 229 -6.74 11.33 3.47
CA GLY A 229 -7.87 10.43 3.40
C GLY A 229 -7.47 8.95 3.43
N VAL A 230 -8.25 8.14 2.73
CA VAL A 230 -8.04 6.69 2.62
C VAL A 230 -7.17 6.36 1.42
N PHE A 231 -6.22 5.45 1.60
CA PHE A 231 -5.55 4.77 0.50
C PHE A 231 -6.29 3.48 0.16
N ALA A 232 -6.84 3.38 -1.05
CA ALA A 232 -7.62 2.22 -1.50
C ALA A 232 -6.96 1.53 -2.70
N THR A 233 -6.78 0.21 -2.64
CA THR A 233 -6.12 -0.55 -3.73
C THR A 233 -7.05 -0.95 -4.87
N GLY A 234 -8.36 -0.76 -4.68
CA GLY A 234 -9.39 -1.15 -5.63
C GLY A 234 -9.65 -2.66 -5.64
N ALA A 235 -10.92 -3.06 -5.76
CA ALA A 235 -11.30 -4.47 -5.81
C ALA A 235 -10.89 -5.09 -7.16
N GLY A 236 -9.95 -6.04 -7.13
CA GLY A 236 -9.39 -6.64 -8.34
C GLY A 236 -8.77 -8.02 -8.07
N SER A 237 -8.59 -8.79 -9.15
CA SER A 237 -8.03 -10.14 -9.11
C SER A 237 -6.54 -10.21 -9.43
N GLY A 238 -5.90 -9.07 -9.68
CA GLY A 238 -4.47 -8.95 -9.94
C GLY A 238 -3.72 -8.58 -8.67
N ARG A 239 -2.57 -9.22 -8.44
CA ARG A 239 -1.67 -8.91 -7.32
C ARG A 239 -1.11 -7.50 -7.46
N LEU A 240 -1.26 -6.69 -6.42
CA LEU A 240 -0.58 -5.41 -6.31
C LEU A 240 0.79 -5.63 -5.68
N TYR A 241 1.84 -5.18 -6.37
CA TYR A 241 3.18 -5.06 -5.81
C TYR A 241 3.54 -3.58 -5.79
N LEU A 242 3.60 -3.01 -4.58
CA LEU A 242 4.07 -1.65 -4.33
C LEU A 242 5.47 -1.69 -3.72
N ARG A 243 6.41 -0.96 -4.29
CA ARG A 243 7.75 -0.76 -3.71
C ARG A 243 7.91 0.70 -3.26
N GLY A 244 8.11 0.92 -1.97
CA GLY A 244 8.14 2.26 -1.36
C GLY A 244 7.34 2.36 -0.07
N SER A 245 6.57 3.44 0.09
CA SER A 245 5.86 3.72 1.35
C SER A 245 4.49 4.32 1.12
N VAL A 246 3.54 3.91 1.96
CA VAL A 246 2.17 4.44 1.98
C VAL A 246 1.87 5.00 3.36
N ILE A 247 1.47 6.27 3.40
CA ILE A 247 1.03 6.97 4.60
C ILE A 247 -0.40 7.45 4.35
N ALA A 248 -1.36 6.90 5.08
CA ALA A 248 -2.77 7.23 4.91
C ALA A 248 -3.42 7.57 6.26
N TRP A 249 -3.64 8.87 6.51
CA TRP A 249 -4.17 9.32 7.80
C TRP A 249 -5.64 8.94 8.02
N GLY A 250 -6.41 8.78 6.94
CA GLY A 250 -7.79 8.27 6.98
C GLY A 250 -7.87 6.74 6.98
N GLY A 251 -6.75 6.05 6.84
CA GLY A 251 -6.64 4.59 6.86
C GLY A 251 -6.29 3.95 5.52
N VAL A 252 -6.02 2.66 5.55
CA VAL A 252 -5.66 1.86 4.38
C VAL A 252 -6.75 0.82 4.14
N ASN A 253 -7.24 0.73 2.91
CA ASN A 253 -8.26 -0.21 2.47
C ASN A 253 -7.69 -1.12 1.38
N LEU A 254 -7.38 -2.36 1.76
CA LEU A 254 -6.83 -3.40 0.89
C LEU A 254 -7.97 -4.30 0.42
N GLN A 255 -8.18 -4.38 -0.89
CA GLN A 255 -9.40 -4.90 -1.50
C GLN A 255 -9.14 -5.96 -2.59
N ARG A 256 -7.88 -6.30 -2.88
CA ARG A 256 -7.54 -7.30 -3.90
C ARG A 256 -7.84 -8.70 -3.39
N ASP A 257 -8.24 -9.58 -4.30
CA ASP A 257 -8.53 -10.98 -4.00
C ASP A 257 -8.12 -11.85 -5.19
N LEU A 258 -7.09 -12.68 -5.00
CA LEU A 258 -6.58 -13.58 -6.05
C LEU A 258 -7.35 -14.92 -6.11
N GLY A 259 -8.44 -15.05 -5.35
CA GLY A 259 -9.21 -16.28 -5.20
C GLY A 259 -8.35 -17.41 -4.64
N GLY A 260 -8.32 -18.55 -5.35
CA GLY A 260 -7.53 -19.72 -4.93
C GLY A 260 -6.03 -19.43 -4.77
N ASN A 261 -5.49 -18.46 -5.53
CA ASN A 261 -4.06 -18.11 -5.47
C ASN A 261 -3.67 -17.44 -4.14
N ASN A 262 -4.65 -16.97 -3.35
CA ASN A 262 -4.38 -16.49 -2.00
C ASN A 262 -3.75 -17.57 -1.11
N SER A 263 -3.83 -18.88 -1.46
CA SER A 263 -3.15 -19.95 -0.70
C SER A 263 -1.65 -19.76 -0.57
N THR A 264 -1.04 -19.13 -1.58
CA THR A 264 0.42 -19.12 -1.77
C THR A 264 0.98 -17.73 -2.01
N THR A 265 0.11 -16.74 -2.21
CA THR A 265 0.53 -15.41 -2.65
C THR A 265 -0.36 -14.35 -2.02
N ALA A 266 0.26 -13.34 -1.41
CA ALA A 266 -0.45 -12.18 -0.89
C ALA A 266 -1.06 -11.38 -2.06
N ALA A 267 -2.31 -10.95 -1.90
CA ALA A 267 -3.02 -10.16 -2.90
C ALA A 267 -2.43 -8.74 -3.02
N GLU A 268 -1.94 -8.20 -1.91
CA GLU A 268 -1.16 -6.96 -1.87
C GLU A 268 0.17 -7.17 -1.16
N TYR A 269 1.23 -6.69 -1.79
CA TYR A 269 2.60 -6.81 -1.32
C TYR A 269 3.30 -5.46 -1.32
N PHE A 270 3.85 -5.07 -0.17
CA PHE A 270 4.58 -3.82 -0.01
C PHE A 270 6.05 -4.07 0.35
N GLU A 271 6.97 -3.66 -0.49
CA GLU A 271 8.40 -3.76 -0.23
C GLU A 271 8.96 -2.39 0.15
N TYR A 272 9.71 -2.33 1.25
CA TYR A 272 10.42 -1.11 1.62
C TYR A 272 11.55 -0.80 0.61
N ALA A 273 11.62 0.46 0.19
CA ALA A 273 12.60 0.94 -0.78
C ALA A 273 13.43 2.09 -0.18
N PRO A 274 14.57 1.79 0.47
CA PRO A 274 15.39 2.81 1.13
C PRO A 274 16.08 3.76 0.14
N ASP A 275 16.26 3.36 -1.11
CA ASP A 275 16.79 4.20 -2.18
C ASP A 275 15.88 5.39 -2.50
N LEU A 276 14.55 5.24 -2.40
CA LEU A 276 13.61 6.34 -2.56
C LEU A 276 13.78 7.43 -1.49
N LEU A 277 14.25 7.07 -0.29
CA LEU A 277 14.57 8.06 0.75
C LEU A 277 15.82 8.87 0.40
N MET A 278 16.78 8.27 -0.31
CA MET A 278 18.00 8.95 -0.75
C MET A 278 17.73 9.93 -1.89
N THR A 279 16.65 9.73 -2.65
CA THR A 279 16.20 10.62 -3.72
C THR A 279 15.05 11.54 -3.31
N PHE A 280 14.73 11.61 -2.01
CA PHE A 280 13.66 12.45 -1.48
C PHE A 280 14.00 13.96 -1.53
N PRO A 281 13.05 14.84 -1.89
CA PRO A 281 13.30 16.28 -2.01
C PRO A 281 13.68 16.93 -0.68
N ARG A 282 14.75 17.72 -0.71
CA ARG A 282 15.30 18.40 0.47
C ARG A 282 14.35 19.45 1.03
N GLU A 283 13.50 20.00 0.17
CA GLU A 283 12.46 20.98 0.49
C GLU A 283 11.44 20.40 1.46
N LEU A 284 11.15 19.10 1.35
CA LEU A 284 10.19 18.39 2.19
C LEU A 284 10.82 17.77 3.44
N LEU A 285 12.16 17.73 3.52
CA LEU A 285 12.85 17.33 4.74
C LEU A 285 12.60 18.38 5.83
N ARG A 286 12.49 17.91 7.07
CA ARG A 286 12.40 18.79 8.22
C ARG A 286 13.63 19.69 8.25
N LYS A 287 13.46 20.99 7.97
CA LYS A 287 14.52 21.97 8.15
C LYS A 287 14.95 21.97 9.61
N GLY A 288 16.23 21.66 9.85
CA GLY A 288 16.82 21.70 11.18
C GLY A 288 16.61 23.07 11.82
N LYS A 289 16.48 23.12 13.14
CA LYS A 289 16.46 24.40 13.86
C LYS A 289 17.80 25.09 13.61
N VAL A 290 17.78 26.27 13.00
CA VAL A 290 18.97 27.14 12.95
C VAL A 290 19.16 27.66 14.36
N TRP A 291 20.19 27.18 15.04
CA TRP A 291 20.63 27.77 16.29
C TRP A 291 21.29 29.11 15.95
N ARG A 292 20.75 30.21 16.50
CA ARG A 292 21.33 31.54 16.39
C ARG A 292 21.61 32.03 17.80
N GLU A 293 22.88 32.20 18.12
CA GLU A 293 23.29 32.91 19.32
C GLU A 293 22.73 34.33 19.26
N ILE A 294 21.99 34.74 20.28
CA ILE A 294 21.57 36.12 20.46
C ILE A 294 22.58 36.69 21.46
N ALA A 295 23.35 37.70 21.03
CA ALA A 295 24.33 38.34 21.91
C ALA A 295 23.62 38.87 23.19
N PRO A 296 24.25 38.72 24.37
CA PRO A 296 23.66 39.11 25.65
C PRO A 296 23.35 40.60 25.76
#